data_AF-A0A848C4T0-F1
#
_entry.id   AF-A0A848C4T0-F1
#
_cell.length_a   1.000
_cell.length_b   1.000
_cell.length_c   1.000
_cell.angle_alpha   90.00
_cell.angle_beta   90.00
_cell.angle_gamma   90.00
#
_symmetry.space_group_name_H-M   'P 1'
#
loop_
_entity.id
_entity.type
_entity.pdbx_description
1 polymer ?
#
loop_
_entity_poly.entity_id
_entity_poly.type
_entity_poly.pdbx_seq_one_letter_code
_entity_poly.pdbx_strand_id
1 'polypeptide(L)'
;MAEKINLVKDGIVKDGFVGFSWTILFFGFLVPLIRKDYKTALGFFLISCVVSYFTYGAGCYALNIIVAFAYNKYYTENLIKEGFKPVNEIGVNILRKNGIDIKE
;
A
#
# COMPACT_ATOMS: atom_id res chain seq x y z
N MET A 1 -12.55 1.27 7.17
CA MET A 1 -11.75 2.52 7.25
C MET A 1 -10.28 2.15 7.10
N ALA A 2 -9.39 3.06 6.74
CA ALA A 2 -7.96 2.75 6.73
C ALA A 2 -7.47 2.56 8.18
N GLU A 3 -6.84 1.44 8.48
CA GLU A 3 -6.31 1.14 9.80
C GLU A 3 -4.78 1.11 9.74
N LYS A 4 -4.13 1.83 10.65
CA LYS A 4 -2.66 1.91 10.78
C LYS A 4 -2.16 0.81 11.72
N ILE A 5 -1.03 0.20 11.36
CA ILE A 5 -0.40 -0.89 12.09
C ILE A 5 1.09 -0.59 12.20
N ASN A 6 1.66 -0.62 13.41
CA ASN A 6 3.10 -0.45 13.59
C ASN A 6 3.80 -1.80 13.41
N LEU A 7 4.78 -1.84 12.52
CA LEU A 7 5.59 -3.01 12.24
C LEU A 7 7.05 -2.74 12.61
N VAL A 8 7.74 -3.73 13.17
CA VAL A 8 9.13 -3.63 13.61
C VAL A 8 10.00 -4.68 12.93
N LYS A 9 11.23 -4.28 12.58
CA LYS A 9 12.30 -5.16 12.13
C LYS A 9 13.64 -4.57 12.55
N ASP A 10 14.49 -5.33 13.24
CA ASP A 10 15.85 -4.92 13.61
C ASP A 10 15.91 -3.52 14.29
N GLY A 11 14.93 -3.22 15.16
CA GLY A 11 14.79 -1.92 15.83
C GLY A 11 14.22 -0.77 14.98
N ILE A 12 13.97 -1.00 13.69
CA ILE A 12 13.32 -0.03 12.79
C ILE A 12 11.81 -0.25 12.83
N VAL A 13 11.07 0.82 13.15
CA VAL A 13 9.60 0.81 13.09
C VAL A 13 9.14 1.43 11.77
N LYS A 14 8.21 0.75 11.08
CA LYS A 14 7.51 1.23 9.89
C LYS A 14 6.00 1.15 10.08
N ASP A 15 5.31 2.06 9.42
CA ASP A 15 3.85 2.08 9.40
C ASP A 15 3.31 1.21 8.27
N GLY A 16 2.56 0.16 8.62
CA GLY A 16 1.68 -0.57 7.72
C GLY A 16 0.25 -0.01 7.74
N PHE A 17 -0.50 -0.27 6.68
CA PHE A 17 -1.89 0.14 6.54
C PHE A 17 -2.75 -0.99 5.95
N VAL A 18 -4.00 -1.12 6.38
CA VAL A 18 -4.99 -2.00 5.74
C VAL A 18 -6.27 -1.22 5.42
N GLY A 19 -7.09 -1.76 4.52
CA GLY A 19 -8.29 -1.08 4.01
C GLY A 19 -7.98 -0.04 2.92
N PHE A 20 -8.98 0.79 2.58
CA PHE A 20 -8.89 1.74 1.46
C PHE A 20 -7.78 2.80 1.63
N SER A 21 -7.02 3.06 0.57
CA SER A 21 -5.91 4.00 0.56
C SER A 21 -6.34 5.38 0.08
N TRP A 22 -6.79 6.23 1.00
CA TRP A 22 -7.13 7.63 0.73
C TRP A 22 -6.00 8.40 0.06
N THR A 23 -4.76 8.12 0.44
CA THR A 23 -3.60 8.78 -0.16
C THR A 23 -3.47 8.43 -1.64
N ILE A 24 -3.67 7.16 -2.03
CA ILE A 24 -3.58 6.76 -3.44
C ILE A 24 -4.70 7.40 -4.26
N LEU A 25 -5.90 7.47 -3.70
CA LEU A 25 -7.05 8.07 -4.38
C LEU A 25 -6.72 9.48 -4.90
N PHE A 26 -6.07 10.31 -4.06
CA PHE A 26 -5.78 11.71 -4.40
C PHE A 26 -4.41 11.94 -5.06
N PHE A 27 -3.40 11.14 -4.72
CA PHE A 27 -2.01 11.40 -5.12
C PHE A 27 -1.39 10.34 -6.05
N GLY A 28 -2.11 9.25 -6.34
CA GLY A 28 -1.68 8.23 -7.30
C GLY A 28 -0.27 7.69 -7.02
N PHE A 29 0.56 7.62 -8.07
CA PHE A 29 1.92 7.05 -8.00
C PHE A 29 2.91 7.82 -7.11
N LEU A 30 2.57 9.04 -6.64
CA LEU A 30 3.41 9.78 -5.70
C LEU A 30 3.44 9.13 -4.32
N VAL A 31 2.38 8.40 -3.93
CA VAL A 31 2.30 7.77 -2.61
C VAL A 31 3.30 6.62 -2.46
N PRO A 32 3.41 5.66 -3.39
CA PRO A 32 4.46 4.66 -3.32
C PRO A 32 5.86 5.26 -3.29
N LEU A 33 6.08 6.38 -4.00
CA LEU A 33 7.38 7.07 -4.00
C LEU A 33 7.73 7.60 -2.60
N ILE A 34 6.78 8.28 -1.93
CA ILE A 34 6.97 8.80 -0.56
C ILE A 34 7.17 7.65 0.44
N ARG A 35 6.47 6.52 0.24
CA ARG A 35 6.60 5.32 1.07
C ARG A 35 7.85 4.48 0.78
N LYS A 36 8.70 4.93 -0.15
CA LYS A 36 9.93 4.25 -0.60
C LYS A 36 9.67 2.87 -1.23
N ASP A 37 8.47 2.67 -1.77
CA ASP A 37 8.11 1.49 -2.55
C ASP A 37 8.33 1.78 -4.05
N TYR A 38 9.60 1.80 -4.44
CA TYR A 38 10.02 2.24 -5.77
C TYR A 38 9.55 1.33 -6.90
N LYS A 39 9.42 0.01 -6.62
CA LYS A 39 8.94 -0.96 -7.62
C LYS A 39 7.49 -0.65 -8.01
N THR A 40 6.64 -0.46 -7.00
CA THR A 40 5.23 -0.10 -7.24
C THR A 40 5.11 1.32 -7.78
N ALA A 41 5.93 2.26 -7.30
CA ALA A 41 5.95 3.63 -7.83
C ALA A 41 6.20 3.66 -9.33
N LEU A 42 7.25 2.96 -9.80
CA LEU A 42 7.61 2.91 -11.20
C LEU A 42 6.54 2.22 -12.05
N GLY A 43 6.06 1.05 -11.63
CA GLY A 43 5.03 0.32 -12.37
C GLY A 43 3.73 1.12 -12.47
N PHE A 44 3.28 1.70 -11.36
CA PHE A 44 2.07 2.51 -11.34
C PHE A 44 2.21 3.80 -12.16
N PHE A 45 3.39 4.43 -12.15
CA PHE A 45 3.68 5.59 -12.99
C PHE A 45 3.58 5.26 -14.48
N LEU A 46 4.23 4.18 -14.94
CA LEU A 46 4.21 3.78 -16.35
C LEU A 46 2.79 3.47 -16.83
N ILE A 47 2.02 2.72 -16.04
CA ILE A 47 0.60 2.44 -16.35
C ILE A 47 -0.20 3.74 -16.40
N SER A 48 0.03 4.66 -15.45
CA SER A 48 -0.65 5.95 -15.42
C SER A 48 -0.32 6.80 -16.64
N CYS A 49 0.92 6.82 -17.13
CA CYS A 49 1.30 7.51 -18.36
C CYS A 49 0.55 6.98 -19.59
N VAL A 50 0.49 5.66 -19.75
CA VAL A 50 -0.22 5.02 -20.87
C VAL A 50 -1.71 5.32 -20.80
N VAL A 51 -2.34 5.11 -19.64
CA VAL A 51 -3.77 5.40 -19.44
C VAL A 51 -4.06 6.87 -19.68
N SER A 52 -3.23 7.77 -19.13
CA SER A 52 -3.37 9.22 -19.30
C SER A 52 -3.31 9.61 -20.78
N TYR A 53 -2.37 9.04 -21.55
CA TYR A 53 -2.22 9.31 -22.96
C TYR A 53 -3.50 8.98 -23.77
N PHE A 54 -4.13 7.84 -23.52
CA PHE A 54 -5.34 7.43 -24.25
C PHE A 54 -6.63 8.08 -23.74
N THR A 55 -6.64 8.57 -22.50
CA THR A 55 -7.86 9.09 -21.85
C THR A 55 -7.79 10.58 -21.56
N TYR A 56 -6.76 11.28 -22.06
CA TYR A 56 -6.46 12.68 -21.75
C TYR A 56 -6.45 12.95 -20.24
N GLY A 57 -5.87 12.02 -19.48
CA GLY A 57 -5.75 12.09 -18.01
C GLY A 57 -6.97 11.61 -17.21
N ALA A 58 -8.17 11.53 -17.80
CA ALA A 58 -9.38 11.18 -17.05
C ALA A 58 -9.34 9.74 -16.50
N GLY A 59 -8.70 8.82 -17.22
CA GLY A 59 -8.56 7.42 -16.80
C GLY A 59 -7.70 7.24 -15.53
N CYS A 60 -6.85 8.20 -15.19
CA CYS A 60 -6.06 8.16 -13.96
C CYS A 60 -6.94 8.22 -12.72
N TYR A 61 -8.08 8.92 -12.75
CA TYR A 61 -9.00 8.96 -11.61
C TYR A 61 -9.61 7.58 -11.33
N ALA A 62 -10.07 6.88 -12.39
CA ALA A 62 -10.59 5.52 -12.27
C ALA A 62 -9.50 4.55 -11.80
N LEU A 63 -8.29 4.67 -12.35
CA LEU A 63 -7.15 3.86 -11.94
C LEU A 63 -6.80 4.08 -10.46
N ASN A 64 -6.75 5.33 -9.99
CA ASN A 64 -6.49 5.64 -8.58
C ASN A 64 -7.52 5.02 -7.64
N ILE A 65 -8.81 5.03 -8.01
CA ILE A 65 -9.87 4.39 -7.22
C ILE A 65 -9.60 2.88 -7.10
N ILE A 66 -9.32 2.21 -8.21
CA ILE A 66 -9.05 0.75 -8.24
C ILE A 66 -7.82 0.43 -7.38
N VAL A 67 -6.72 1.14 -7.60
CA VAL A 67 -5.46 0.89 -6.87
C VAL A 67 -5.61 1.23 -5.38
N ALA A 68 -6.44 2.21 -5.01
CA ALA A 68 -6.66 2.57 -3.61
C ALA A 68 -7.26 1.42 -2.78
N PHE A 69 -8.08 0.54 -3.38
CA PHE A 69 -8.59 -0.64 -2.66
C PHE A 69 -7.51 -1.69 -2.37
N ALA A 70 -6.51 -1.82 -3.25
CA ALA A 70 -5.50 -2.87 -3.15
C ALA A 70 -4.20 -2.42 -2.46
N TYR A 71 -3.81 -1.15 -2.63
CA TYR A 71 -2.44 -0.71 -2.35
C TYR A 71 -2.02 -0.84 -0.89
N ASN A 72 -2.87 -0.45 0.07
CA ASN A 72 -2.51 -0.53 1.49
C ASN A 72 -2.23 -1.99 1.90
N LYS A 73 -3.10 -2.92 1.51
CA LYS A 73 -2.92 -4.35 1.75
C LYS A 73 -1.62 -4.84 1.11
N TYR A 74 -1.42 -4.56 -0.18
CA TYR A 74 -0.20 -4.92 -0.91
C TYR A 74 1.08 -4.39 -0.22
N TYR A 75 1.10 -3.12 0.15
CA TYR A 75 2.24 -2.47 0.79
C TYR A 75 2.59 -3.15 2.12
N THR A 76 1.58 -3.38 2.95
CA THR A 76 1.75 -4.03 4.26
C THR A 76 2.21 -5.48 4.11
N GLU A 77 1.63 -6.25 3.18
CA GLU A 77 2.10 -7.60 2.88
C GLU A 77 3.56 -7.62 2.44
N ASN A 78 3.99 -6.63 1.64
CA ASN A 78 5.37 -6.56 1.19
C ASN A 78 6.32 -6.27 2.36
N LEU A 79 5.92 -5.43 3.32
CA LEU A 79 6.68 -5.24 4.56
C LEU A 79 6.77 -6.53 5.38
N ILE A 80 5.69 -7.29 5.51
CA ILE A 80 5.72 -8.60 6.20
C ILE A 80 6.68 -9.56 5.49
N LYS A 81 6.67 -9.62 4.15
CA LYS A 81 7.60 -10.43 3.35
C LYS A 81 9.06 -9.98 3.50
N GLU A 82 9.30 -8.69 3.73
CA GLU A 82 10.61 -8.16 4.07
C GLU A 82 11.08 -8.53 5.49
N GLY A 83 10.23 -9.16 6.30
CA GLY A 83 10.54 -9.63 7.66
C GLY A 83 10.09 -8.68 8.77
N PHE A 84 9.28 -7.67 8.46
CA PHE A 84 8.65 -6.85 9.48
C PHE A 84 7.56 -7.63 10.22
N LYS A 85 7.50 -7.49 11.55
CA LYS A 85 6.49 -8.14 12.39
C LYS A 85 5.66 -7.08 13.13
N PRO A 86 4.37 -7.33 13.43
CA PRO A 86 3.57 -6.40 14.24
C PRO A 86 4.16 -6.23 15.63
N VAL A 87 4.08 -5.01 16.17
CA VAL A 87 4.57 -4.71 17.52
C VAL A 87 3.67 -5.31 18.62
N ASN A 88 2.38 -5.50 18.32
CA ASN A 88 1.38 -5.95 19.29
C ASN A 88 0.40 -6.98 18.69
N GLU A 89 -0.29 -7.71 19.58
CA GLU A 89 -1.32 -8.68 19.21
C GLU A 89 -2.51 -8.04 18.48
N ILE A 90 -2.82 -6.77 18.78
CA ILE A 90 -3.86 -6.01 18.08
C ILE A 90 -3.53 -5.93 16.59
N GLY A 91 -2.28 -5.60 16.24
CA GLY A 91 -1.80 -5.57 14.86
C GLY A 91 -1.86 -6.94 14.19
N VAL A 92 -1.51 -8.00 14.91
CA VAL A 92 -1.66 -9.39 14.43
C VAL A 92 -3.12 -9.69 14.06
N ASN A 93 -4.06 -9.35 14.94
CA ASN A 93 -5.48 -9.60 14.72
C ASN A 93 -6.04 -8.78 13.53
N ILE A 94 -5.60 -7.52 13.39
CA ILE A 94 -5.99 -6.67 12.25
C ILE A 94 -5.49 -7.28 10.94
N LEU A 95 -4.24 -7.74 10.89
CA LEU A 95 -3.67 -8.36 9.68
C LEU A 95 -4.41 -9.65 9.30
N ARG A 96 -4.63 -10.54 10.28
CA ARG A 96 -5.37 -11.80 10.06
C ARG A 96 -6.80 -11.53 9.56
N LYS A 97 -7.51 -10.57 10.17
CA LYS A 97 -8.86 -10.15 9.73
C LYS A 97 -8.89 -9.63 8.29
N ASN A 98 -7.80 -9.01 7.83
CA ASN A 98 -7.66 -8.50 6.46
C ASN A 98 -7.05 -9.53 5.49
N GLY A 99 -6.90 -10.80 5.93
CA GLY A 99 -6.40 -11.90 5.12
C GLY A 99 -4.91 -11.75 4.76
N ILE A 100 -4.11 -11.26 5.71
CA ILE A 100 -2.65 -11.21 5.62
C ILE A 100 -2.09 -12.25 6.61
N ASP A 101 -1.49 -13.30 6.08
CA ASP A 101 -0.88 -14.35 6.89
C ASP A 101 0.51 -13.95 7.38
N ILE A 102 0.71 -14.08 8.68
CA ILE A 102 2.00 -13.84 9.34
C ILE A 102 2.55 -15.22 9.68
N LYS A 103 3.64 -15.62 9.00
CA LYS A 103 4.37 -16.84 9.38
C LYS A 103 5.13 -16.54 10.67
N GLU A 104 4.87 -17.35 11.71
CA GLU A 104 5.48 -17.19 13.03
C GLU A 104 7.00 -17.40 12.98
#